data_AF-B7ZSG9-F1
#
_entry.id   AF-B7ZSG9-F1
#
_cell.length_a   1.000
_cell.length_b   1.000
_cell.length_c   1.000
_cell.angle_alpha   90.00
_cell.angle_beta   90.00
_cell.angle_gamma   90.00
#
_symmetry.space_group_name_H-M   'P 1'
#
loop_
_entity.id
_entity.type
_entity.pdbx_description
1 polymer ?
#
loop_
_entity_poly.entity_id
_entity_poly.type
_entity_poly.pdbx_seq_one_letter_code
_entity_poly.pdbx_strand_id
1 'polypeptide(L)'
;MALVPDLSSIPMEGYSGDDEMFYSDSPSGMKDDMEDAAQWQSSTSHCSLDIHVQITHGKGSLHSFRKAVVLVVAVEKLKRGKERFFGDEDLLGLLDSIFVEEEIGFSQAKETYASASTYRYQRATTCRIKDTSNKCFVMQKFHENAQLVALQLQGANIQREEKVSMAFYATQPHQGGSKRPVALGLAGKNLYLSCRATEDGQDSPKLYLEEISNIKDVKGEDLNRFIFMKSQDGLNETSTNSFESVAFPGWYISTSQRENELVQMVHQKNQEAIKDFNLFSVI
;
A
#
# COMPACT_ATOMS: atom_id res chain seq x y z
N MET A 1 -65.80 21.10 -15.47
CA MET A 1 -65.64 20.41 -16.77
C MET A 1 -65.09 21.42 -17.76
N ALA A 2 -63.95 21.13 -18.38
CA ALA A 2 -63.39 21.75 -19.58
C ALA A 2 -62.20 20.86 -20.00
N LEU A 3 -61.84 20.79 -21.29
CA LEU A 3 -61.06 19.68 -21.84
C LEU A 3 -60.31 20.12 -23.12
N VAL A 4 -59.13 19.52 -23.37
CA VAL A 4 -58.28 19.57 -24.59
C VAL A 4 -57.80 20.97 -25.07
N PRO A 5 -56.79 21.07 -25.98
CA PRO A 5 -56.00 20.02 -26.63
C PRO A 5 -54.46 20.10 -26.43
N ASP A 6 -53.79 19.08 -26.97
CA ASP A 6 -52.34 18.94 -27.19
C ASP A 6 -51.99 19.21 -28.69
N LEU A 7 -50.71 19.01 -29.05
CA LEU A 7 -50.14 18.78 -30.38
C LEU A 7 -49.72 19.95 -31.29
N SER A 8 -48.39 20.08 -31.38
CA SER A 8 -47.58 20.09 -32.61
C SER A 8 -47.47 21.36 -33.49
N SER A 9 -46.22 21.76 -33.74
CA SER A 9 -45.65 21.88 -35.09
C SER A 9 -44.11 21.99 -35.03
N ILE A 10 -43.42 21.31 -35.95
CA ILE A 10 -41.94 21.29 -36.11
C ILE A 10 -41.63 21.57 -37.60
N PRO A 11 -40.57 22.32 -37.90
CA PRO A 11 -39.67 22.02 -39.02
C PRO A 11 -38.28 21.60 -38.47
N MET A 12 -37.62 20.52 -38.94
CA MET A 12 -36.96 20.34 -40.26
C MET A 12 -35.69 21.21 -40.37
N GLU A 13 -34.50 20.77 -40.79
CA GLU A 13 -33.98 19.50 -41.37
C GLU A 13 -32.52 19.24 -40.85
N GLY A 14 -31.82 18.13 -41.11
CA GLY A 14 -32.06 17.04 -42.08
C GLY A 14 -31.37 15.71 -41.70
N TYR A 15 -31.13 14.83 -42.69
CA TYR A 15 -31.25 13.36 -42.53
C TYR A 15 -30.07 12.54 -43.11
N SER A 16 -30.16 11.20 -43.00
CA SER A 16 -29.26 10.14 -43.54
C SER A 16 -27.97 9.89 -42.72
N GLY A 17 -27.60 8.67 -42.32
CA GLY A 17 -28.19 7.34 -42.55
C GLY A 17 -27.78 6.70 -43.90
N ASP A 18 -27.59 5.39 -44.08
CA ASP A 18 -27.61 4.20 -43.20
C ASP A 18 -26.62 3.15 -43.84
N ASP A 19 -26.39 1.88 -43.46
CA ASP A 19 -27.00 0.90 -42.53
C ASP A 19 -25.91 -0.17 -42.13
N GLU A 20 -26.32 -1.25 -41.43
CA GLU A 20 -25.53 -2.44 -41.01
C GLU A 20 -25.17 -3.46 -42.13
N MET A 21 -24.41 -4.52 -41.75
CA MET A 21 -24.54 -5.96 -42.17
C MET A 21 -23.24 -6.73 -42.58
N PHE A 22 -22.70 -7.47 -41.59
CA PHE A 22 -22.48 -8.94 -41.56
C PHE A 22 -21.96 -9.81 -42.76
N TYR A 23 -21.13 -10.80 -42.37
CA TYR A 23 -20.83 -12.15 -42.95
C TYR A 23 -19.62 -12.43 -43.89
N SER A 24 -18.77 -13.35 -43.37
CA SER A 24 -18.16 -14.53 -44.01
C SER A 24 -16.85 -14.49 -44.85
N ASP A 25 -15.92 -15.32 -44.34
CA ASP A 25 -15.02 -16.31 -44.99
C ASP A 25 -14.05 -15.97 -46.14
N SER A 26 -12.81 -16.41 -45.91
CA SER A 26 -11.62 -16.52 -46.79
C SER A 26 -11.72 -17.65 -47.85
N PRO A 27 -10.69 -17.92 -48.69
CA PRO A 27 -9.50 -17.13 -49.11
C PRO A 27 -9.21 -17.18 -50.64
N SER A 28 -8.12 -16.51 -51.08
CA SER A 28 -7.30 -16.64 -52.34
C SER A 28 -7.04 -15.29 -53.03
N GLY A 29 -5.99 -15.07 -53.83
CA GLY A 29 -4.76 -15.87 -54.04
C GLY A 29 -3.90 -15.39 -55.24
N MET A 30 -2.56 -15.38 -55.06
CA MET A 30 -1.48 -15.27 -56.08
C MET A 30 -1.36 -14.01 -56.98
N LYS A 31 -0.09 -13.54 -57.15
CA LYS A 31 0.45 -12.73 -58.28
C LYS A 31 -0.12 -11.28 -58.43
N ASP A 32 0.53 -10.26 -59.00
CA ASP A 32 1.83 -10.00 -59.66
C ASP A 32 2.05 -8.44 -59.67
N ASP A 33 3.22 -7.79 -59.86
CA ASP A 33 4.63 -8.18 -60.04
C ASP A 33 5.57 -6.97 -59.62
N MET A 34 6.80 -6.89 -60.18
CA MET A 34 7.76 -5.77 -60.37
C MET A 34 7.21 -4.30 -60.45
N GLU A 35 7.98 -3.19 -60.29
CA GLU A 35 9.44 -2.93 -60.31
C GLU A 35 9.80 -1.54 -59.68
N ASP A 36 11.01 -1.34 -59.12
CA ASP A 36 12.05 -0.40 -59.65
C ASP A 36 13.23 -0.13 -58.66
N ALA A 37 14.33 0.39 -59.23
CA ALA A 37 15.72 0.54 -58.79
C ALA A 37 16.08 1.02 -57.37
N ALA A 38 17.14 0.37 -56.82
CA ALA A 38 18.30 1.06 -56.24
C ALA A 38 19.56 0.13 -56.21
N GLN A 39 20.11 -0.15 -57.39
CA GLN A 39 21.31 -0.97 -57.62
C GLN A 39 22.55 -0.51 -56.81
N TRP A 40 23.20 -1.44 -56.09
CA TRP A 40 24.60 -1.35 -55.68
C TRP A 40 25.34 -2.66 -56.05
N GLN A 41 26.52 -2.55 -56.64
CA GLN A 41 27.24 -3.71 -57.19
C GLN A 41 28.22 -4.34 -56.19
N SER A 42 28.42 -5.66 -56.34
CA SER A 42 29.21 -6.52 -55.45
C SER A 42 30.72 -6.46 -55.72
N SER A 43 31.53 -6.80 -54.71
CA SER A 43 32.81 -7.52 -54.91
C SER A 43 33.30 -8.18 -53.62
N THR A 44 33.28 -9.53 -53.58
CA THR A 44 34.16 -10.43 -52.76
C THR A 44 34.10 -10.35 -51.23
N SER A 45 34.28 -11.42 -50.44
CA SER A 45 34.27 -12.88 -50.68
C SER A 45 34.19 -13.61 -49.31
N HIS A 46 33.85 -14.91 -49.31
CA HIS A 46 33.76 -15.84 -48.17
C HIS A 46 32.51 -15.72 -47.30
N CYS A 47 32.11 -16.87 -46.75
CA CYS A 47 30.76 -17.11 -46.26
C CYS A 47 30.56 -16.70 -44.79
N SER A 48 29.50 -15.93 -44.53
CA SER A 48 28.79 -15.91 -43.24
C SER A 48 27.37 -16.46 -43.43
N LEU A 49 26.86 -17.17 -42.42
CA LEU A 49 25.43 -17.46 -42.31
C LEU A 49 24.79 -16.30 -41.53
N ASP A 50 24.37 -15.27 -42.25
CA ASP A 50 23.73 -14.08 -41.66
C ASP A 50 22.29 -14.41 -41.20
N ILE A 51 22.16 -14.84 -39.94
CA ILE A 51 20.86 -15.06 -39.29
C ILE A 51 20.24 -13.70 -38.95
N HIS A 52 19.38 -13.18 -39.83
CA HIS A 52 18.73 -11.90 -39.66
C HIS A 52 17.52 -11.98 -38.70
N VAL A 53 17.73 -11.63 -37.43
CA VAL A 53 16.68 -11.66 -36.38
C VAL A 53 15.82 -10.39 -36.42
N GLN A 54 14.62 -10.48 -37.01
CA GLN A 54 13.61 -9.41 -36.90
C GLN A 54 12.90 -9.47 -35.54
N ILE A 55 13.04 -8.43 -34.72
CA ILE A 55 12.35 -8.29 -33.43
C ILE A 55 11.06 -7.48 -33.62
N THR A 56 9.91 -8.15 -33.64
CA THR A 56 8.60 -7.51 -33.72
C THR A 56 8.07 -7.13 -32.33
N HIS A 57 7.99 -5.82 -32.05
CA HIS A 57 7.50 -5.29 -30.77
C HIS A 57 5.96 -5.35 -30.65
N GLY A 58 5.42 -6.54 -30.40
CA GLY A 58 4.03 -6.72 -29.99
C GLY A 58 3.77 -6.23 -28.55
N LYS A 59 2.60 -5.62 -28.29
CA LYS A 59 2.16 -5.26 -26.94
C LYS A 59 2.03 -6.53 -26.08
N GLY A 60 2.91 -6.67 -25.08
CA GLY A 60 3.09 -7.92 -24.35
C GLY A 60 1.93 -8.28 -23.42
N SER A 61 1.33 -9.46 -23.63
CA SER A 61 0.55 -10.14 -22.60
C SER A 61 1.47 -10.95 -21.68
N LEU A 62 1.02 -11.31 -20.47
CA LEU A 62 1.83 -12.07 -19.49
C LEU A 62 2.37 -13.41 -20.05
N HIS A 63 1.71 -13.96 -21.06
CA HIS A 63 2.15 -15.18 -21.76
C HIS A 63 3.43 -14.98 -22.60
N SER A 64 3.72 -13.79 -23.12
CA SER A 64 4.94 -13.58 -23.92
C SER A 64 6.19 -13.69 -23.05
N PHE A 65 6.17 -13.09 -21.85
CA PHE A 65 7.28 -13.17 -20.90
C PHE A 65 7.50 -14.60 -20.39
N ARG A 66 6.42 -15.33 -20.05
CA ARG A 66 6.54 -16.75 -19.66
C ARG A 66 7.16 -17.60 -20.78
N LYS A 67 6.72 -17.42 -22.04
CA LYS A 67 7.31 -18.11 -23.20
C LYS A 67 8.80 -17.77 -23.39
N ALA A 68 9.17 -16.49 -23.25
CA ALA A 68 10.57 -16.06 -23.34
C ALA A 68 11.46 -16.70 -22.25
N VAL A 69 11.00 -16.74 -21.00
CA VAL A 69 11.74 -17.36 -19.89
C VAL A 69 11.93 -18.87 -20.12
N VAL A 70 10.89 -19.59 -20.55
CA VAL A 70 11.00 -21.02 -20.88
C VAL A 70 12.01 -21.26 -22.00
N LEU A 71 12.01 -20.44 -23.05
CA LEU A 71 12.98 -20.53 -24.14
C LEU A 71 14.42 -20.28 -23.67
N VAL A 72 14.65 -19.26 -22.84
CA VAL A 72 15.98 -18.96 -22.27
C VAL A 72 16.49 -20.10 -21.39
N VAL A 73 15.64 -20.67 -20.54
CA VAL A 73 16.00 -21.82 -19.68
C VAL A 73 16.28 -23.07 -20.51
N ALA A 74 15.50 -23.35 -21.56
CA ALA A 74 15.72 -24.48 -22.46
C ALA A 74 17.06 -24.35 -23.23
N VAL A 75 17.37 -23.16 -23.75
CA VAL A 75 18.64 -22.88 -24.45
C VAL A 75 19.85 -23.03 -23.51
N GLU A 76 19.77 -22.51 -22.28
CA GLU A 76 20.90 -22.61 -21.35
C GLU A 76 21.04 -24.01 -20.71
N LYS A 77 19.95 -24.81 -20.63
CA LYS A 77 20.03 -26.27 -20.41
C LYS A 77 20.75 -26.97 -21.56
N LEU A 78 20.32 -26.75 -22.80
CA LEU A 78 20.90 -27.35 -24.01
C LEU A 78 22.41 -27.08 -24.13
N LYS A 79 22.81 -25.84 -23.89
CA LYS A 79 24.22 -25.37 -23.90
C LYS A 79 25.09 -25.96 -22.78
N ARG A 80 24.49 -26.57 -21.75
CA ARG A 80 25.20 -27.34 -20.70
C ARG A 80 25.29 -28.84 -21.03
N GLY A 81 24.65 -29.31 -22.10
CA GLY A 81 24.87 -30.65 -22.67
C GLY A 81 26.29 -30.77 -23.23
N LYS A 82 26.88 -31.97 -23.15
CA LYS A 82 28.13 -32.27 -23.86
C LYS A 82 27.83 -32.53 -25.32
N GLU A 83 28.66 -31.99 -26.21
CA GLU A 83 28.64 -32.34 -27.63
C GLU A 83 28.71 -33.86 -27.81
N ARG A 84 27.77 -34.38 -28.61
CA ARG A 84 27.70 -35.75 -29.11
C ARG A 84 27.27 -35.68 -30.57
N PHE A 85 27.67 -36.67 -31.37
CA PHE A 85 27.11 -36.83 -32.71
C PHE A 85 25.60 -37.10 -32.58
N PHE A 86 24.81 -36.33 -33.30
CA PHE A 86 23.36 -36.24 -33.13
C PHE A 86 22.67 -37.13 -34.16
N GLY A 87 21.92 -38.14 -33.72
CA GLY A 87 21.03 -38.93 -34.57
C GLY A 87 19.57 -38.49 -34.41
N ASP A 88 18.72 -38.80 -35.40
CA ASP A 88 17.29 -38.46 -35.34
C ASP A 88 16.57 -39.14 -34.16
N GLU A 89 17.03 -40.33 -33.74
CA GLU A 89 16.54 -41.07 -32.57
C GLU A 89 16.88 -40.36 -31.22
N ASP A 90 17.92 -39.53 -31.18
CA ASP A 90 18.34 -38.82 -29.95
C ASP A 90 17.42 -37.62 -29.61
N LEU A 91 16.59 -37.17 -30.56
CA LEU A 91 15.70 -36.01 -30.38
C LEU A 91 14.76 -36.17 -29.18
N LEU A 92 14.19 -37.35 -28.97
CA LEU A 92 13.27 -37.61 -27.85
C LEU A 92 14.01 -37.57 -26.51
N GLY A 93 15.21 -38.17 -26.42
CA GLY A 93 16.04 -38.13 -25.22
C GLY A 93 16.53 -36.72 -24.87
N LEU A 94 16.77 -35.87 -25.88
CA LEU A 94 17.06 -34.45 -25.66
C LEU A 94 15.85 -33.73 -25.06
N LEU A 95 14.66 -33.91 -25.64
CA LEU A 95 13.43 -33.25 -25.20
C LEU A 95 13.08 -33.63 -23.76
N ASP A 96 13.19 -34.91 -23.39
CA ASP A 96 13.09 -35.34 -21.99
C ASP A 96 14.11 -34.62 -21.10
N SER A 97 15.39 -34.55 -21.47
CA SER A 97 16.40 -33.85 -20.63
C SER A 97 16.11 -32.34 -20.42
N ILE A 98 15.42 -31.71 -21.37
CA ILE A 98 15.03 -30.30 -21.30
C ILE A 98 13.75 -30.12 -20.47
N PHE A 99 12.72 -30.93 -20.72
CA PHE A 99 11.38 -30.77 -20.16
C PHE A 99 11.08 -31.62 -18.92
N VAL A 100 11.97 -32.53 -18.52
CA VAL A 100 11.96 -33.10 -17.15
C VAL A 100 12.15 -31.94 -16.16
N GLU A 101 11.09 -31.73 -15.41
CA GLU A 101 10.97 -30.76 -14.33
C GLU A 101 11.67 -31.35 -13.10
N GLU A 102 12.99 -31.13 -13.01
CA GLU A 102 13.71 -31.31 -11.73
C GLU A 102 12.98 -30.49 -10.66
N GLU A 103 12.56 -31.14 -9.56
CA GLU A 103 11.92 -30.44 -8.46
C GLU A 103 12.86 -29.31 -7.98
N ILE A 104 12.48 -28.07 -8.28
CA ILE A 104 13.13 -26.90 -7.69
C ILE A 104 12.80 -26.98 -6.21
N GLY A 105 13.75 -27.50 -5.44
CA GLY A 105 13.63 -27.67 -4.00
C GLY A 105 13.46 -26.31 -3.33
N PHE A 106 12.21 -25.87 -3.22
CA PHE A 106 11.81 -24.71 -2.45
C PHE A 106 12.13 -24.99 -0.98
N SER A 107 13.35 -24.66 -0.58
CA SER A 107 13.71 -24.57 0.82
C SER A 107 12.71 -23.62 1.46
N GLN A 108 11.82 -24.18 2.28
CA GLN A 108 10.84 -23.40 3.00
C GLN A 108 11.59 -22.56 4.01
N ALA A 109 12.00 -21.37 3.58
CA ALA A 109 12.61 -20.37 4.41
C ALA A 109 11.63 -20.10 5.55
N LYS A 110 11.99 -20.55 6.77
CA LYS A 110 11.31 -20.10 7.99
C LYS A 110 11.18 -18.60 7.89
N GLU A 111 9.98 -18.07 8.15
CA GLU A 111 9.69 -16.65 8.00
C GLU A 111 10.72 -15.82 8.78
N THR A 112 11.73 -15.32 8.08
CA THR A 112 12.79 -14.51 8.67
C THR A 112 12.14 -13.21 9.09
N TYR A 113 11.89 -13.05 10.40
CA TYR A 113 11.14 -11.96 11.02
C TYR A 113 11.30 -10.66 10.23
N ALA A 114 10.16 -10.16 9.70
CA ALA A 114 10.14 -9.08 8.71
C ALA A 114 11.04 -7.92 9.16
N SER A 115 12.09 -7.67 8.37
CA SER A 115 13.24 -6.84 8.74
C SER A 115 12.82 -5.60 9.50
N ALA A 116 13.26 -5.48 10.76
CA ALA A 116 12.64 -4.64 11.77
C ALA A 116 12.31 -3.23 11.24
N SER A 117 11.01 -2.95 11.12
CA SER A 117 10.46 -1.76 10.44
C SER A 117 11.15 -0.49 10.92
N THR A 118 12.12 0.00 10.14
CA THR A 118 13.06 1.01 10.63
C THR A 118 12.38 2.39 10.57
N TYR A 119 11.75 2.77 11.69
CA TYR A 119 11.07 4.04 11.84
C TYR A 119 12.06 5.21 11.83
N ARG A 120 12.15 5.91 10.70
CA ARG A 120 12.99 7.10 10.55
C ARG A 120 12.18 8.36 10.81
N TYR A 121 12.53 9.14 11.85
CA TYR A 121 11.90 10.43 12.14
C TYR A 121 11.90 11.35 10.90
N GLN A 122 10.80 12.08 10.70
CA GLN A 122 10.64 13.10 9.65
C GLN A 122 10.51 14.51 10.24
N ARG A 123 9.42 14.77 10.98
CA ARG A 123 9.00 16.09 11.47
C ARG A 123 8.03 15.93 12.63
N ALA A 124 7.81 16.99 13.40
CA ALA A 124 6.72 17.05 14.38
C ALA A 124 5.82 18.26 14.09
N THR A 125 4.55 18.18 14.49
CA THR A 125 3.59 19.30 14.46
C THR A 125 2.71 19.27 15.69
N THR A 126 2.38 20.44 16.23
CA THR A 126 1.45 20.57 17.36
C THR A 126 0.00 20.68 16.87
N CYS A 127 -0.89 19.86 17.43
CA CYS A 127 -2.33 19.95 17.21
C CYS A 127 -3.09 19.91 18.54
N ARG A 128 -4.38 20.23 18.49
CA ARG A 128 -5.37 19.88 19.53
C ARG A 128 -6.05 18.60 19.09
N ILE A 129 -6.32 17.70 20.04
CA ILE A 129 -7.03 16.44 19.79
C ILE A 129 -8.33 16.45 20.58
N LYS A 130 -9.44 16.14 19.91
CA LYS A 130 -10.74 15.88 20.54
C LYS A 130 -11.32 14.59 20.00
N ASP A 131 -12.08 13.87 20.81
CA ASP A 131 -12.88 12.76 20.29
C ASP A 131 -14.13 13.27 19.52
N THR A 132 -14.90 12.36 18.93
CA THR A 132 -16.16 12.69 18.23
C THR A 132 -17.26 13.21 19.14
N SER A 133 -17.13 13.08 20.47
CA SER A 133 -17.98 13.71 21.48
C SER A 133 -17.45 15.07 21.98
N ASN A 134 -16.47 15.66 21.27
CA ASN A 134 -15.78 16.90 21.63
C ASN A 134 -15.01 16.90 22.96
N LYS A 135 -14.81 15.74 23.60
CA LYS A 135 -13.98 15.65 24.81
C LYS A 135 -12.52 15.87 24.43
N CYS A 136 -11.85 16.71 25.22
CA CYS A 136 -10.47 17.13 25.05
C CYS A 136 -9.58 16.34 26.03
N PHE A 137 -8.31 16.12 25.68
CA PHE A 137 -7.37 15.52 26.63
C PHE A 137 -6.96 16.53 27.72
N VAL A 138 -6.89 16.06 28.96
CA VAL A 138 -6.40 16.81 30.12
C VAL A 138 -5.45 15.92 30.91
N MET A 139 -4.26 16.44 31.23
CA MET A 139 -3.32 15.75 32.09
C MET A 139 -3.71 15.92 33.56
N GLN A 140 -3.82 14.80 34.28
CA GLN A 140 -3.91 14.75 35.73
C GLN A 140 -2.59 14.20 36.28
N LYS A 141 -2.18 14.66 37.47
CA LYS A 141 -1.03 14.13 38.19
C LYS A 141 -1.49 13.60 39.55
N PHE A 142 -1.18 12.34 39.83
CA PHE A 142 -1.44 11.68 41.11
C PHE A 142 -0.10 11.22 41.67
N HIS A 143 0.40 11.97 42.66
CA HIS A 143 1.79 11.86 43.13
C HIS A 143 2.78 11.98 41.94
N GLU A 144 3.58 10.95 41.70
CA GLU A 144 4.59 10.94 40.62
C GLU A 144 4.01 10.48 39.27
N ASN A 145 2.81 9.88 39.26
CA ASN A 145 2.18 9.36 38.04
C ASN A 145 1.41 10.45 37.29
N ALA A 146 1.70 10.62 36.00
CA ALA A 146 0.92 11.43 35.07
C ALA A 146 -0.03 10.54 34.25
N GLN A 147 -1.30 10.96 34.13
CA GLN A 147 -2.34 10.26 33.37
C GLN A 147 -3.09 11.26 32.48
N LEU A 148 -3.67 10.79 31.37
CA LEU A 148 -4.64 11.57 30.59
C LEU A 148 -6.06 11.12 30.92
N VAL A 149 -6.96 12.08 31.09
CA VAL A 149 -8.41 11.87 31.02
C VAL A 149 -8.98 12.59 29.80
N ALA A 150 -10.19 12.20 29.38
CA ALA A 150 -10.96 12.90 28.35
C ALA A 150 -12.19 13.57 28.96
N LEU A 151 -12.31 14.89 28.80
CA LEU A 151 -13.52 15.63 29.18
C LEU A 151 -13.77 16.87 28.31
N GLN A 152 -15.04 17.29 28.20
CA GLN A 152 -15.38 18.60 27.64
C GLN A 152 -14.90 19.72 28.56
N LEU A 153 -14.36 20.79 27.96
CA LEU A 153 -13.84 21.96 28.69
C LEU A 153 -14.61 23.22 28.26
N GLN A 154 -15.00 24.02 29.25
CA GLN A 154 -15.80 25.24 29.06
C GLN A 154 -15.26 26.40 29.91
N GLY A 155 -15.42 27.63 29.42
CA GLY A 155 -14.97 28.85 30.10
C GLY A 155 -13.48 28.82 30.45
N ALA A 156 -13.13 29.22 31.68
CA ALA A 156 -11.75 29.27 32.14
C ALA A 156 -11.03 27.90 32.13
N ASN A 157 -11.77 26.78 32.20
CA ASN A 157 -11.16 25.44 32.19
C ASN A 157 -10.51 25.06 30.85
N ILE A 158 -10.76 25.78 29.76
CA ILE A 158 -10.16 25.52 28.44
C ILE A 158 -8.61 25.60 28.49
N GLN A 159 -8.04 26.36 29.42
CA GLN A 159 -6.58 26.43 29.63
C GLN A 159 -5.96 25.11 30.14
N ARG A 160 -6.77 24.11 30.50
CA ARG A 160 -6.35 22.75 30.89
C ARG A 160 -6.21 21.79 29.70
N GLU A 161 -6.55 22.23 28.48
CA GLU A 161 -6.51 21.40 27.28
C GLU A 161 -5.07 21.06 26.87
N GLU A 162 -4.76 19.77 26.81
CA GLU A 162 -3.46 19.28 26.37
C GLU A 162 -3.33 19.37 24.84
N LYS A 163 -2.38 20.20 24.39
CA LYS A 163 -1.91 20.18 23.00
C LYS A 163 -0.98 18.99 22.79
N VAL A 164 -1.09 18.31 21.66
CA VAL A 164 -0.30 17.12 21.32
C VAL A 164 0.73 17.45 20.24
N SER A 165 2.00 17.17 20.53
CA SER A 165 3.09 17.13 19.55
C SER A 165 3.10 15.77 18.86
N MET A 166 2.68 15.76 17.59
CA MET A 166 2.63 14.55 16.76
C MET A 166 3.91 14.46 15.92
N ALA A 167 4.81 13.55 16.28
CA ALA A 167 6.06 13.28 15.58
C ALA A 167 5.85 12.18 14.51
N PHE A 168 6.04 12.52 13.23
CA PHE A 168 5.86 11.61 12.09
C PHE A 168 7.14 10.86 11.76
N TYR A 169 7.00 9.58 11.42
CA TYR A 169 8.08 8.70 10.99
C TYR A 169 7.84 8.17 9.57
N ALA A 170 8.91 7.75 8.90
CA ALA A 170 8.88 6.95 7.68
C ALA A 170 9.09 5.48 8.03
N THR A 171 8.36 4.57 7.38
CA THR A 171 8.74 3.16 7.29
C THR A 171 9.81 2.95 6.21
N GLN A 172 10.65 1.93 6.39
CA GLN A 172 11.55 1.38 5.37
C GLN A 172 11.35 -0.14 5.31
N PRO A 173 11.03 -0.74 4.14
CA PRO A 173 10.69 -0.07 2.87
C PRO A 173 9.48 0.87 3.01
N HIS A 174 9.35 1.86 2.12
CA HIS A 174 8.25 2.82 2.22
C HIS A 174 6.92 2.14 1.84
N GLN A 175 6.15 1.78 2.86
CA GLN A 175 4.81 1.23 2.66
C GLN A 175 3.84 2.36 2.31
N GLY A 176 3.46 2.44 1.04
CA GLY A 176 2.41 3.34 0.57
C GLY A 176 1.04 2.92 1.10
N GLY A 177 0.29 3.85 1.68
CA GLY A 177 -1.02 3.60 2.26
C GLY A 177 -1.57 4.82 3.01
N SER A 178 -2.80 4.72 3.53
CA SER A 178 -3.44 5.78 4.31
C SER A 178 -2.91 5.90 5.75
N LYS A 179 -2.43 4.79 6.34
CA LYS A 179 -1.86 4.76 7.69
C LYS A 179 -0.43 5.32 7.71
N ARG A 180 -0.10 6.16 8.70
CA ARG A 180 1.28 6.66 8.93
C ARG A 180 1.72 6.47 10.40
N PRO A 181 2.97 6.02 10.66
CA PRO A 181 3.48 5.90 12.03
C PRO A 181 3.73 7.29 12.64
N VAL A 182 3.24 7.48 13.85
CA VAL A 182 3.45 8.68 14.66
C VAL A 182 3.78 8.33 16.12
N ALA A 183 4.63 9.13 16.76
CA ALA A 183 4.70 9.19 18.22
C ALA A 183 3.93 10.42 18.71
N LEU A 184 3.28 10.31 19.87
CA LEU A 184 2.39 11.34 20.43
C LEU A 184 2.93 11.83 21.77
N GLY A 185 3.43 13.06 21.81
CA GLY A 185 3.91 13.72 23.03
C GLY A 185 3.00 14.87 23.47
N LEU A 186 3.01 15.25 24.75
CA LEU A 186 2.33 16.45 25.23
C LEU A 186 3.19 17.68 24.91
N ALA A 187 2.63 18.66 24.21
CA ALA A 187 3.41 19.79 23.70
C ALA A 187 3.96 20.67 24.83
N GLY A 188 5.26 21.00 24.76
CA GLY A 188 5.96 21.72 25.83
C GLY A 188 6.30 20.87 27.06
N LYS A 189 6.16 19.55 26.98
CA LYS A 189 6.50 18.60 28.05
C LYS A 189 7.32 17.44 27.47
N ASN A 190 8.14 16.81 28.31
CA ASN A 190 8.91 15.62 27.95
C ASN A 190 8.07 14.32 28.01
N LEU A 191 6.74 14.40 28.00
CA LEU A 191 5.85 13.27 28.24
C LEU A 191 5.29 12.69 26.93
N TYR A 192 5.51 11.40 26.68
CA TYR A 192 5.05 10.69 25.49
C TYR A 192 4.11 9.54 25.83
N LEU A 193 3.07 9.37 25.00
CA LEU A 193 2.15 8.23 25.07
C LEU A 193 2.87 6.95 24.65
N SER A 194 2.70 5.92 25.48
CA SER A 194 3.28 4.59 25.31
C SER A 194 2.23 3.51 25.54
N CYS A 195 2.30 2.43 24.78
CA CYS A 195 1.45 1.27 24.90
C CYS A 195 2.28 0.09 25.40
N ARG A 196 1.96 -0.45 26.59
CA ARG A 196 2.69 -1.59 27.20
C ARG A 196 1.74 -2.68 27.66
N ALA A 197 2.24 -3.91 27.76
CA ALA A 197 1.55 -4.98 28.47
C ALA A 197 1.44 -4.65 29.97
N THR A 198 0.50 -5.31 30.65
CA THR A 198 0.42 -5.35 32.11
C THR A 198 1.48 -6.29 32.68
N GLU A 199 1.89 -6.04 33.93
CA GLU A 199 2.88 -6.87 34.64
C GLU A 199 2.37 -8.31 34.83
N ASP A 200 1.06 -8.49 35.00
CA ASP A 200 0.40 -9.80 35.13
C ASP A 200 0.34 -10.61 33.82
N GLY A 201 0.71 -10.03 32.67
CA GLY A 201 0.77 -10.69 31.36
C GLY A 201 -0.55 -11.17 30.74
N GLN A 202 -1.64 -11.20 31.52
CA GLN A 202 -2.94 -11.78 31.14
C GLN A 202 -4.03 -10.74 30.85
N ASP A 203 -3.75 -9.45 31.10
CA ASP A 203 -4.70 -8.34 30.94
C ASP A 203 -4.35 -7.46 29.72
N SER A 204 -5.34 -6.71 29.24
CA SER A 204 -5.26 -5.73 28.17
C SER A 204 -4.04 -4.80 28.27
N PRO A 205 -3.37 -4.45 27.16
CA PRO A 205 -2.28 -3.48 27.18
C PRO A 205 -2.81 -2.11 27.62
N LYS A 206 -1.99 -1.35 28.35
CA LYS A 206 -2.37 -0.07 28.96
C LYS A 206 -1.58 1.09 28.36
N LEU A 207 -2.20 2.26 28.37
CA LEU A 207 -1.65 3.52 27.88
C LEU A 207 -0.98 4.27 29.04
N TYR A 208 0.28 4.65 28.90
CA TYR A 208 1.04 5.39 29.92
C TYR A 208 1.69 6.65 29.32
N LEU A 209 1.91 7.66 30.16
CA LEU A 209 2.82 8.78 29.84
C LEU A 209 4.22 8.43 30.38
N GLU A 210 5.19 8.24 29.49
CA GLU A 210 6.62 8.12 29.84
C GLU A 210 7.32 9.47 29.73
N GLU A 211 8.26 9.77 30.64
CA GLU A 211 9.17 10.90 30.46
C GLU A 211 10.37 10.52 29.59
N ILE A 212 10.61 11.29 28.53
CA ILE A 212 11.68 11.10 27.55
C ILE A 212 12.20 12.47 27.13
N SER A 213 13.51 12.72 27.29
CA SER A 213 14.13 13.99 26.93
C SER A 213 13.98 14.33 25.43
N ASN A 214 14.00 13.32 24.56
CA ASN A 214 13.87 13.46 23.11
C ASN A 214 13.50 12.11 22.44
N ILE A 215 12.32 12.05 21.79
CA ILE A 215 11.81 10.84 21.13
C ILE A 215 12.64 10.39 19.90
N LYS A 216 13.58 11.20 19.41
CA LYS A 216 14.50 10.84 18.30
C LYS A 216 15.64 9.91 18.74
N ASP A 217 15.93 9.87 20.04
CA ASP A 217 17.07 9.14 20.59
C ASP A 217 16.69 7.69 20.95
N VAL A 218 15.39 7.44 21.16
CA VAL A 218 14.78 6.10 21.25
C VAL A 218 14.80 5.41 19.88
N LYS A 219 15.27 4.16 19.81
CA LYS A 219 15.51 3.41 18.57
C LYS A 219 15.24 1.92 18.77
N GLY A 220 15.16 1.15 17.67
CA GLY A 220 14.92 -0.29 17.72
C GLY A 220 13.55 -0.64 18.31
N GLU A 221 13.44 -1.80 18.93
CA GLU A 221 12.17 -2.30 19.49
C GLU A 221 11.63 -1.42 20.63
N ASP A 222 12.52 -0.76 21.39
CA ASP A 222 12.15 0.24 22.41
C ASP A 222 11.24 1.35 21.84
N LEU A 223 11.43 1.73 20.57
CA LEU A 223 10.63 2.77 19.93
C LEU A 223 9.19 2.31 19.66
N ASN A 224 8.96 1.01 19.42
CA ASN A 224 7.67 0.48 18.97
C ASN A 224 6.52 0.75 19.94
N ARG A 225 6.80 0.83 21.25
CA ARG A 225 5.77 1.16 22.27
C ARG A 225 5.23 2.58 22.16
N PHE A 226 5.98 3.49 21.54
CA PHE A 226 5.59 4.89 21.29
C PHE A 226 4.97 5.12 19.92
N ILE A 227 5.11 4.18 18.98
CA ILE A 227 4.59 4.33 17.63
C ILE A 227 3.14 3.85 17.57
N PHE A 228 2.29 4.76 17.09
CA PHE A 228 0.92 4.48 16.71
C PHE A 228 0.76 4.66 15.19
N MET A 229 0.13 3.70 14.52
CA MET A 229 -0.29 3.84 13.14
C MET A 229 -1.55 4.70 13.10
N LYS A 230 -1.37 5.99 12.79
CA LYS A 230 -2.47 6.93 12.57
C LYS A 230 -3.19 6.59 11.26
N SER A 231 -4.49 6.31 11.31
CA SER A 231 -5.37 6.32 10.12
C SER A 231 -5.93 7.72 9.83
N GLN A 232 -6.61 7.87 8.71
CA GLN A 232 -7.51 8.99 8.46
C GLN A 232 -8.67 8.47 7.60
N ASP A 233 -9.88 8.64 8.10
CA ASP A 233 -11.08 8.00 7.57
C ASP A 233 -12.16 9.08 7.34
N GLY A 234 -12.89 9.01 6.22
CA GLY A 234 -13.74 10.12 5.75
C GLY A 234 -13.00 11.13 4.86
N LEU A 235 -13.68 12.20 4.45
CA LEU A 235 -13.19 13.18 3.46
C LEU A 235 -13.07 14.59 4.08
N ASN A 236 -11.89 15.20 3.96
CA ASN A 236 -11.61 16.60 4.33
C ASN A 236 -12.21 17.00 5.69
N GLU A 237 -13.21 17.89 5.69
CA GLU A 237 -13.85 18.49 6.88
C GLU A 237 -14.50 17.49 7.85
N THR A 238 -14.88 16.30 7.38
CA THR A 238 -15.47 15.24 8.22
C THR A 238 -14.50 14.11 8.54
N SER A 239 -13.20 14.28 8.25
CA SER A 239 -12.23 13.18 8.40
C SER A 239 -11.79 12.94 9.86
N THR A 240 -12.19 11.78 10.40
CA THR A 240 -11.73 11.28 11.70
C THR A 240 -10.36 10.63 11.57
N ASN A 241 -9.72 10.40 12.71
CA ASN A 241 -8.36 9.90 12.80
C ASN A 241 -8.30 8.90 13.95
N SER A 242 -7.92 7.65 13.69
CA SER A 242 -7.69 6.64 14.72
C SER A 242 -6.19 6.39 14.93
N PHE A 243 -5.81 5.85 16.08
CA PHE A 243 -4.40 5.60 16.45
C PHE A 243 -4.24 4.17 16.97
N GLU A 244 -3.81 3.27 16.09
CA GLU A 244 -3.54 1.85 16.41
C GLU A 244 -2.12 1.67 16.96
N SER A 245 -1.91 0.88 18.01
CA SER A 245 -0.56 0.61 18.55
C SER A 245 0.25 -0.31 17.63
N VAL A 246 1.53 0.04 17.38
CA VAL A 246 2.47 -0.86 16.70
C VAL A 246 2.89 -2.03 17.59
N ALA A 247 3.16 -1.76 18.88
CA ALA A 247 3.52 -2.82 19.83
C ALA A 247 2.36 -3.80 20.12
N PHE A 248 1.11 -3.35 19.96
CA PHE A 248 -0.09 -4.17 20.18
C PHE A 248 -1.10 -3.98 19.02
N PRO A 249 -0.89 -4.63 17.87
CA PRO A 249 -1.77 -4.51 16.70
C PRO A 249 -3.24 -4.82 17.03
N GLY A 250 -4.17 -4.13 16.39
CA GLY A 250 -5.60 -4.23 16.71
C GLY A 250 -6.03 -3.52 18.01
N TRP A 251 -5.12 -2.90 18.77
CA TRP A 251 -5.45 -2.04 19.93
C TRP A 251 -5.32 -0.56 19.58
N TYR A 252 -6.33 0.22 19.95
CA TYR A 252 -6.49 1.62 19.56
C TYR A 252 -6.53 2.52 20.80
N ILE A 253 -5.93 3.71 20.72
CA ILE A 253 -6.16 4.79 21.69
C ILE A 253 -7.66 5.13 21.66
N SER A 254 -8.27 5.33 22.83
CA SER A 254 -9.70 5.54 22.95
C SER A 254 -10.10 6.34 24.18
N THR A 255 -11.32 6.84 24.17
CA THR A 255 -11.99 7.49 25.30
C THR A 255 -13.28 6.75 25.66
N SER A 256 -13.72 6.90 26.91
CA SER A 256 -15.05 6.46 27.35
C SER A 256 -16.16 7.32 26.76
N GLN A 257 -17.39 6.83 26.75
CA GLN A 257 -18.59 7.66 26.57
C GLN A 257 -18.81 8.60 27.77
N ARG A 258 -18.33 8.22 28.96
CA ARG A 258 -18.38 9.04 30.18
C ARG A 258 -17.31 10.15 30.17
N GLU A 259 -17.66 11.27 30.79
CA GLU A 259 -16.76 12.41 31.03
C GLU A 259 -15.72 12.10 32.12
N ASN A 260 -14.51 12.66 31.98
CA ASN A 260 -13.42 12.61 32.97
C ASN A 260 -12.90 11.18 33.29
N GLU A 261 -13.17 10.22 32.42
CA GLU A 261 -12.54 8.89 32.45
C GLU A 261 -11.13 8.93 31.81
N LEU A 262 -10.30 7.93 32.11
CA LEU A 262 -8.97 7.78 31.54
C LEU A 262 -8.99 7.57 30.01
N VAL A 263 -7.97 8.12 29.34
CA VAL A 263 -7.64 7.75 27.96
C VAL A 263 -6.93 6.39 28.00
N GLN A 264 -7.41 5.42 27.23
CA GLN A 264 -7.05 4.01 27.38
C GLN A 264 -6.88 3.31 26.03
N MET A 265 -6.25 2.13 26.04
CA MET A 265 -6.24 1.24 24.88
C MET A 265 -7.47 0.34 24.89
N VAL A 266 -8.11 0.14 23.73
CA VAL A 266 -9.15 -0.87 23.53
C VAL A 266 -8.90 -1.67 22.26
N HIS A 267 -9.25 -2.95 22.29
CA HIS A 267 -9.21 -3.78 21.09
C HIS A 267 -10.29 -3.32 20.09
N GLN A 268 -9.98 -3.37 18.79
CA GLN A 268 -10.82 -2.87 17.69
C GLN A 268 -12.28 -3.34 17.72
N LYS A 269 -12.54 -4.55 18.26
CA LYS A 269 -13.89 -5.14 18.42
C LYS A 269 -14.77 -4.44 19.47
N ASN A 270 -14.21 -3.61 20.36
CA ASN A 270 -15.02 -2.82 21.28
C ASN A 270 -15.79 -1.76 20.49
N GLN A 271 -17.13 -1.75 20.61
CA GLN A 271 -18.03 -0.83 19.92
C GLN A 271 -18.51 0.35 20.79
N GLU A 272 -18.31 0.28 22.10
CA GLU A 272 -18.75 1.32 23.05
C GLU A 272 -17.74 2.45 23.18
N ALA A 273 -16.44 2.14 23.15
CA ALA A 273 -15.36 3.09 23.29
C ALA A 273 -15.09 3.88 22.00
N ILE A 274 -14.88 5.19 22.15
CA ILE A 274 -14.64 6.10 21.02
C ILE A 274 -13.17 5.99 20.61
N LYS A 275 -12.90 5.63 19.36
CA LYS A 275 -11.55 5.46 18.78
C LYS A 275 -11.21 6.53 17.73
N ASP A 276 -12.17 7.42 17.47
CA ASP A 276 -12.17 8.42 16.41
C ASP A 276 -11.91 9.82 16.96
N PHE A 277 -10.90 10.48 16.39
CA PHE A 277 -10.45 11.79 16.86
C PHE A 277 -10.44 12.84 15.74
N ASN A 278 -10.90 14.04 16.10
CA ASN A 278 -10.80 15.25 15.32
C ASN A 278 -9.48 15.97 15.68
N LEU A 279 -8.70 16.35 14.66
CA LEU A 279 -7.39 16.97 14.82
C LEU A 279 -7.40 18.40 14.31
N PHE A 280 -7.12 19.36 15.20
CA PHE A 280 -7.10 20.78 14.85
C PHE A 280 -5.66 21.31 14.91
N SER A 281 -5.14 21.77 13.77
CA SER A 281 -3.82 22.40 13.71
C SER A 281 -3.73 23.60 14.66
N VAL A 282 -2.63 23.73 15.39
CA VAL A 282 -2.30 24.96 16.10
C VAL A 282 -1.47 25.83 15.17
N ILE A 283 -1.98 27.03 14.87
CA ILE A 283 -1.28 28.12 14.18
C ILE A 283 -0.42 28.88 15.21
#